data_AF-A6RHP3-F1
#
_entry.id   AF-A6RHP3-F1
#
_cell.length_a   1.000
_cell.length_b   1.000
_cell.length_c   1.000
_cell.angle_alpha   90.00
_cell.angle_beta   90.00
_cell.angle_gamma   90.00
#
_symmetry.space_group_name_H-M   'P 1'
#
loop_
_entity.id
_entity.type
_entity.pdbx_description
1 polymer ?
#
loop_
_entity_poly.entity_id
_entity_poly.type
_entity_poly.pdbx_seq_one_letter_code
_entity_poly.pdbx_strand_id
1 'polypeptide(L)'
;MDEEVLVEEAQRWKDQCLICANGKREFDHELYQCPHEESQEAKRWMMTVRSKIKYTRYSGCFRCGMPQSICNSWKTQRQCPYRGFLIPTVAMMMYGCHAGQMKQAWRQRLREFNVDADDQEAVIEFLGQKVEGQGMEHNRLVEMVDFRGRIEFEGTEVK
;
A
#
# COMPACT_ATOMS: atom_id res chain seq x y z
N MET A 1 -0.04 11.33 6.67
CA MET A 1 0.23 10.32 7.72
C MET A 1 1.47 10.69 8.51
N ASP A 2 1.41 10.59 9.83
CA ASP A 2 2.59 10.70 10.70
C ASP A 2 3.48 9.43 10.60
N GLU A 3 4.77 9.55 10.91
CA GLU A 3 5.72 8.43 10.90
C GLU A 3 5.32 7.33 11.91
N GLU A 4 4.91 7.72 13.11
CA GLU A 4 4.48 6.80 14.18
C GLU A 4 3.27 5.99 13.72
N VAL A 5 2.25 6.67 13.17
CA VAL A 5 1.04 6.03 12.63
C VAL A 5 1.37 5.03 11.53
N LEU A 6 2.30 5.37 10.63
CA LEU A 6 2.73 4.45 9.58
C LEU A 6 3.45 3.22 10.14
N VAL A 7 4.25 3.38 11.20
CA VAL A 7 4.92 2.26 11.86
C VAL A 7 3.92 1.37 12.57
N GLU A 8 2.93 1.92 13.28
CA GLU A 8 1.86 1.16 13.93
C GLU A 8 1.03 0.37 12.92
N GLU A 9 0.63 1.01 11.82
CA GLU A 9 -0.09 0.34 10.73
C GLU A 9 0.75 -0.78 10.10
N ALA A 10 2.06 -0.57 9.96
CA ALA A 10 2.96 -1.61 9.48
C ALA A 10 3.05 -2.76 10.47
N GLN A 11 3.18 -2.51 11.78
CA GLN A 11 3.22 -3.56 12.79
C GLN A 11 1.91 -4.36 12.86
N ARG A 12 0.79 -3.68 12.68
CA ARG A 12 -0.55 -4.28 12.74
C ARG A 12 -0.85 -5.16 11.53
N TRP A 13 -0.47 -4.72 10.32
CA TRP A 13 -0.95 -5.33 9.09
C TRP A 13 0.11 -6.04 8.26
N LYS A 14 1.39 -5.85 8.58
CA LYS A 14 2.44 -6.68 8.00
C LYS A 14 2.17 -8.14 8.43
N ASP A 15 2.29 -9.03 7.45
CA ASP A 15 2.03 -10.47 7.63
C ASP A 15 0.54 -10.81 7.89
N GLN A 16 -0.38 -9.85 7.73
CA GLN A 16 -1.82 -10.06 7.86
C GLN A 16 -2.55 -9.90 6.51
N CYS A 17 -3.57 -10.73 6.27
CA CYS A 17 -4.35 -10.71 5.03
C CYS A 17 -5.67 -9.95 5.22
N LEU A 18 -5.73 -8.70 4.75
CA LEU A 18 -6.93 -7.85 4.82
C LEU A 18 -8.15 -8.46 4.12
N ILE A 19 -7.94 -9.22 3.05
CA ILE A 19 -9.03 -9.91 2.34
C ILE A 19 -9.68 -10.94 3.28
N CYS A 20 -8.86 -11.75 3.96
CA CYS A 20 -9.34 -12.74 4.91
C CYS A 20 -9.95 -12.10 6.17
N ALA A 21 -9.33 -11.03 6.67
CA ALA A 21 -9.84 -10.29 7.83
C ALA A 21 -11.26 -9.75 7.56
N ASN A 22 -11.48 -9.11 6.41
CA ASN A 22 -12.79 -8.62 5.99
C ASN A 22 -13.78 -9.76 5.71
N GLY A 23 -13.29 -10.89 5.21
CA GLY A 23 -14.06 -12.12 5.04
C GLY A 23 -14.38 -12.86 6.34
N LYS A 24 -13.95 -12.35 7.52
CA LYS A 24 -14.07 -13.00 8.83
C LYS A 24 -13.45 -14.42 8.87
N ARG A 25 -12.34 -14.61 8.17
CA ARG A 25 -11.53 -15.84 8.09
C ARG A 25 -10.25 -15.69 8.90
N GLU A 26 -9.53 -16.79 9.15
CA GLU A 26 -8.16 -16.73 9.66
C GLU A 26 -7.29 -15.89 8.71
N PHE A 27 -6.56 -14.91 9.25
CA PHE A 27 -5.91 -13.87 8.46
C PHE A 27 -4.44 -13.64 8.82
N ASP A 28 -3.86 -14.47 9.70
CA ASP A 28 -2.44 -14.41 10.10
C ASP A 28 -1.54 -15.03 9.01
N HIS A 29 -1.53 -14.39 7.84
CA HIS A 29 -0.69 -14.75 6.71
C HIS A 29 -0.52 -13.58 5.74
N GLU A 30 0.61 -13.56 5.02
CA GLU A 30 0.83 -12.59 3.94
C GLU A 30 -0.12 -12.83 2.76
N LEU A 31 -0.43 -11.75 2.01
CA LEU A 31 -1.19 -11.85 0.75
C LEU A 31 -0.64 -12.93 -0.18
N TYR A 32 0.68 -13.06 -0.32
CA TYR A 32 1.31 -14.04 -1.20
C TYR A 32 0.88 -15.48 -0.87
N GLN A 33 0.71 -15.78 0.43
CA GLN A 33 0.37 -17.10 0.95
C GLN A 33 -1.14 -17.36 1.04
N CYS A 34 -2.00 -16.34 0.84
CA CYS A 34 -3.44 -16.49 0.97
C CYS A 34 -3.99 -17.58 0.02
N PRO A 35 -4.69 -18.62 0.51
CA PRO A 35 -5.13 -19.73 -0.35
C PRO A 35 -6.40 -19.41 -1.16
N HIS A 36 -7.12 -18.33 -0.84
CA HIS A 36 -8.43 -18.06 -1.38
C HIS A 36 -8.39 -17.43 -2.78
N GLU A 37 -9.35 -17.82 -3.63
CA GLU A 37 -9.48 -17.34 -5.01
C GLU A 37 -9.63 -15.82 -5.11
N GLU A 38 -10.35 -15.21 -4.15
CA GLU A 38 -10.54 -13.76 -4.04
C GLU A 38 -9.20 -12.98 -3.96
N SER A 39 -8.11 -13.62 -3.52
CA SER A 39 -6.80 -12.99 -3.43
C SER A 39 -6.01 -12.95 -4.74
N GLN A 40 -6.43 -13.68 -5.78
CA GLN A 40 -5.61 -13.94 -6.96
C GLN A 40 -5.37 -12.69 -7.80
N GLU A 41 -6.34 -11.78 -7.90
CA GLU A 41 -6.14 -10.50 -8.60
C GLU A 41 -5.20 -9.59 -7.81
N ALA A 42 -5.37 -9.50 -6.49
CA ALA A 42 -4.48 -8.75 -5.61
C ALA A 42 -3.02 -9.26 -5.70
N LYS A 43 -2.81 -10.59 -5.70
CA LYS A 43 -1.48 -11.21 -5.86
C LYS A 43 -0.84 -10.83 -7.19
N ARG A 44 -1.58 -10.93 -8.30
CA ARG A 44 -1.09 -10.57 -9.64
C ARG A 44 -0.67 -9.11 -9.71
N TRP A 45 -1.50 -8.21 -9.17
CA TRP A 45 -1.17 -6.79 -9.11
C TRP A 45 0.06 -6.54 -8.24
N MET A 46 0.12 -7.12 -7.03
CA MET A 46 1.26 -7.00 -6.11
C MET A 46 2.57 -7.41 -6.78
N MET A 47 2.59 -8.56 -7.46
CA MET A 47 3.79 -9.05 -8.14
C MET A 47 4.20 -8.15 -9.31
N THR A 48 3.23 -7.63 -10.06
CA THR A 48 3.49 -6.71 -11.18
C THR A 48 4.12 -5.41 -10.67
N VAL A 49 3.49 -4.76 -9.69
CA VAL A 49 4.00 -3.52 -9.09
C VAL A 49 5.38 -3.74 -8.49
N ARG A 50 5.57 -4.80 -7.69
CA ARG A 50 6.87 -5.11 -7.07
C ARG A 50 7.99 -5.30 -8.08
N SER A 51 7.68 -5.82 -9.28
CA SER A 51 8.69 -6.04 -10.34
C SER A 51 9.02 -4.78 -11.14
N LYS A 52 8.10 -3.82 -11.24
CA LYS A 52 8.22 -2.64 -12.11
C LYS A 52 8.47 -1.33 -11.37
N ILE A 53 8.02 -1.20 -10.12
CA ILE A 53 8.04 0.07 -9.38
C ILE A 53 9.47 0.58 -9.22
N LYS A 54 9.66 1.86 -9.54
CA LYS A 54 10.90 2.59 -9.31
C LYS A 54 10.60 3.76 -8.40
N TYR A 55 11.26 3.79 -7.25
CA TYR A 55 11.11 4.88 -6.30
C TYR A 55 12.04 6.03 -6.67
N THR A 56 11.52 7.25 -6.69
CA THR A 56 12.33 8.47 -6.83
C THR A 56 13.38 8.55 -5.70
N ARG A 57 14.53 9.16 -5.98
CA ARG A 57 15.56 9.34 -4.94
C ARG A 57 14.99 10.08 -3.73
N TYR A 58 15.37 9.63 -2.54
CA TYR A 58 14.92 10.17 -1.25
C TYR A 58 13.42 10.05 -0.98
N SER A 59 12.65 9.31 -1.81
CA SER A 59 11.22 9.05 -1.53
C SER A 59 10.98 7.82 -0.65
N GLY A 60 12.00 7.00 -0.39
CA GLY A 60 11.89 5.82 0.45
C GLY A 60 13.02 4.80 0.24
N CYS A 61 12.89 3.66 0.91
CA CYS A 61 13.73 2.49 0.75
C CYS A 61 13.38 1.76 -0.55
N PHE A 62 14.34 1.62 -1.46
CA PHE A 62 14.12 1.00 -2.77
C PHE A 62 13.69 -0.48 -2.75
N ARG A 63 13.77 -1.14 -1.60
CA ARG A 63 13.39 -2.55 -1.45
C ARG A 63 11.98 -2.77 -0.88
N CYS A 64 11.41 -1.79 -0.20
CA CYS A 64 10.10 -1.93 0.46
C CYS A 64 9.19 -0.70 0.34
N GLY A 65 9.68 0.42 -0.19
CA GLY A 65 8.95 1.68 -0.33
C GLY A 65 8.78 2.47 0.96
N MET A 66 9.12 1.93 2.13
CA MET A 66 9.00 2.69 3.38
C MET A 66 9.90 3.91 3.40
N PRO A 67 9.48 5.03 4.00
CA PRO A 67 10.32 6.21 4.21
C PRO A 67 11.69 5.87 4.80
N GLN A 68 12.71 6.65 4.45
CA GLN A 68 14.10 6.35 4.83
C GLN A 68 14.39 6.56 6.32
N SER A 69 13.62 7.42 6.99
CA SER A 69 13.62 7.58 8.45
C SER A 69 13.19 6.30 9.16
N ILE A 70 12.16 5.63 8.64
CA ILE A 70 11.60 4.38 9.18
C ILE A 70 12.45 3.16 8.79
N CYS A 71 12.77 3.02 7.49
CA CYS A 71 13.51 1.87 6.99
C CYS A 71 14.97 2.22 6.65
N ASN A 72 15.85 1.93 7.61
CA ASN A 72 17.29 2.17 7.50
C ASN A 72 18.09 1.03 6.83
N SER A 73 17.44 0.11 6.09
CA SER A 73 18.09 -1.03 5.41
C SER A 73 19.22 -0.59 4.46
N TRP A 74 19.09 0.61 3.88
CA TRP A 74 20.15 1.23 3.07
C TRP A 74 21.45 1.48 3.85
N LYS A 75 21.36 1.70 5.17
CA LYS A 75 22.49 1.92 6.08
C LYS A 75 22.96 0.63 6.74
N THR A 76 22.02 -0.22 7.18
CA THR A 76 22.34 -1.43 7.96
C THR A 76 22.68 -2.64 7.10
N GLN A 77 22.39 -2.59 5.79
CA GLN A 77 22.49 -3.72 4.85
C GLN A 77 21.69 -4.97 5.25
N ARG A 78 20.80 -4.85 6.24
CA ARG A 78 19.90 -5.93 6.68
C ARG A 78 18.68 -6.05 5.78
N GLN A 79 17.94 -7.15 5.92
CA GLN A 79 16.61 -7.27 5.29
C GLN A 79 15.67 -6.17 5.78
N CYS A 80 14.77 -5.71 4.91
CA CYS A 80 13.81 -4.67 5.27
C CYS A 80 12.74 -5.29 6.19
N PRO A 81 12.56 -4.80 7.43
CA PRO A 81 11.56 -5.35 8.34
C PRO A 81 10.11 -5.09 7.86
N TYR A 82 9.93 -4.19 6.90
CA TYR A 82 8.64 -3.81 6.31
C TYR A 82 8.44 -4.35 4.88
N ARG A 83 9.32 -5.24 4.41
CA ARG A 83 9.07 -5.97 3.16
C ARG A 83 7.80 -6.79 3.37
N GLY A 84 6.80 -6.61 2.51
CA GLY A 84 5.51 -7.28 2.67
C GLY A 84 4.37 -6.38 3.18
N PHE A 85 4.64 -5.10 3.47
CA PHE A 85 3.61 -4.18 3.97
C PHE A 85 2.97 -3.31 2.87
N LEU A 86 3.63 -2.23 2.40
CA LEU A 86 3.00 -1.21 1.54
C LEU A 86 2.31 -1.78 0.28
N ILE A 87 3.06 -2.49 -0.59
CA ILE A 87 2.50 -3.01 -1.85
C ILE A 87 1.39 -4.04 -1.57
N PRO A 88 1.58 -5.07 -0.71
CA PRO A 88 0.51 -6.01 -0.40
C PRO A 88 -0.74 -5.37 0.20
N THR A 89 -0.58 -4.42 1.13
CA THR A 89 -1.70 -3.68 1.73
C THR A 89 -2.52 -2.97 0.65
N VAL A 90 -1.87 -2.21 -0.24
CA VAL A 90 -2.56 -1.53 -1.34
C VAL A 90 -3.22 -2.52 -2.29
N ALA A 91 -2.56 -3.65 -2.59
CA ALA A 91 -3.13 -4.70 -3.42
C ALA A 91 -4.43 -5.26 -2.84
N MET A 92 -4.44 -5.57 -1.53
CA MET A 92 -5.61 -6.11 -0.85
C MET A 92 -6.73 -5.08 -0.74
N MET A 93 -6.41 -3.81 -0.56
CA MET A 93 -7.42 -2.74 -0.56
C MET A 93 -8.09 -2.61 -1.94
N MET A 94 -7.29 -2.61 -3.00
CA MET A 94 -7.77 -2.37 -4.35
C MET A 94 -8.50 -3.56 -4.97
N TYR A 95 -8.23 -4.77 -4.50
CA TYR A 95 -8.72 -6.01 -5.13
C TYR A 95 -9.38 -6.98 -4.14
N GLY A 96 -9.58 -6.58 -2.88
CA GLY A 96 -10.28 -7.36 -1.86
C GLY A 96 -11.79 -7.13 -1.80
N CYS A 97 -12.41 -7.49 -0.67
CA CYS A 97 -13.87 -7.49 -0.50
C CYS A 97 -14.56 -6.13 -0.69
N HIS A 98 -13.84 -5.01 -0.54
CA HIS A 98 -14.34 -3.64 -0.76
C HIS A 98 -13.74 -2.97 -2.01
N ALA A 99 -13.21 -3.76 -2.95
CA ALA A 99 -12.54 -3.27 -4.15
C ALA A 99 -13.35 -2.25 -4.96
N GLY A 100 -14.68 -2.39 -5.03
CA GLY A 100 -15.52 -1.46 -5.80
C GLY A 100 -15.42 -0.01 -5.32
N GLN A 101 -15.64 0.22 -4.02
CA GLN A 101 -15.55 1.54 -3.41
C GLN A 101 -14.12 2.08 -3.46
N MET A 102 -13.13 1.23 -3.13
CA MET A 102 -11.72 1.62 -3.16
C MET A 102 -11.25 2.00 -4.57
N LYS A 103 -11.61 1.21 -5.59
CA LYS A 103 -11.30 1.51 -7.00
C LYS A 103 -11.95 2.82 -7.44
N GLN A 104 -13.19 3.11 -7.04
CA GLN A 104 -13.86 4.35 -7.40
C GLN A 104 -13.18 5.57 -6.77
N ALA A 105 -12.93 5.52 -5.46
CA ALA A 105 -12.27 6.59 -4.73
C ALA A 105 -10.85 6.84 -5.27
N TRP A 106 -10.14 5.76 -5.60
CA TRP A 106 -8.81 5.87 -6.19
C TRP A 106 -8.81 6.44 -7.61
N ARG A 107 -9.75 6.02 -8.46
CA ARG A 107 -9.95 6.62 -9.80
C ARG A 107 -10.17 8.13 -9.72
N GLN A 108 -10.95 8.58 -8.74
CA GLN A 108 -11.16 10.01 -8.53
C GLN A 108 -9.86 10.73 -8.15
N ARG A 109 -9.11 10.18 -7.18
CA ARG A 109 -7.85 10.76 -6.76
C ARG A 109 -6.81 10.81 -7.88
N LEU A 110 -6.64 9.72 -8.65
CA LEU A 110 -5.70 9.70 -9.77
C LEU A 110 -5.99 10.76 -10.84
N ARG A 111 -7.27 11.07 -11.09
CA ARG A 111 -7.67 12.14 -12.01
C ARG A 111 -7.18 13.52 -11.57
N GLU A 112 -7.09 13.78 -10.26
CA GLU A 112 -6.53 15.05 -9.73
C GLU A 112 -5.05 15.22 -10.10
N PHE A 113 -4.35 14.11 -10.37
CA PHE A 113 -2.96 14.08 -10.82
C PHE A 113 -2.82 13.83 -12.33
N ASN A 114 -3.92 13.84 -13.10
CA ASN A 114 -3.96 13.48 -14.52
C ASN A 114 -3.39 12.09 -14.82
N VAL A 115 -3.55 11.13 -13.90
CA VAL A 115 -3.15 9.74 -14.10
C VAL A 115 -4.39 8.93 -14.48
N ASP A 116 -4.31 8.19 -15.58
CA ASP A 116 -5.33 7.23 -15.94
C ASP A 116 -5.22 5.98 -15.05
N ALA A 117 -6.30 5.65 -14.36
CA ALA A 117 -6.36 4.50 -13.46
C ALA A 117 -6.36 3.16 -14.21
N ASP A 118 -6.72 3.16 -15.49
CA ASP A 118 -6.70 1.96 -16.35
C ASP A 118 -5.32 1.79 -17.04
N ASP A 119 -4.46 2.82 -17.03
CA ASP A 119 -3.06 2.71 -17.43
C ASP A 119 -2.19 2.23 -16.26
N GLN A 120 -1.95 0.93 -16.23
CA GLN A 120 -1.18 0.30 -15.17
C GLN A 120 0.26 0.84 -15.06
N GLU A 121 0.90 1.23 -16.16
CA GLU A 121 2.27 1.73 -16.12
C GLU A 121 2.32 3.13 -15.53
N ALA A 122 1.40 4.01 -15.97
CA ALA A 122 1.26 5.35 -15.39
C ALA A 122 0.96 5.29 -13.88
N VAL A 123 0.11 4.36 -13.43
CA VAL A 123 -0.16 4.15 -12.01
C VAL A 123 1.09 3.69 -11.26
N ILE A 124 1.86 2.74 -11.79
CA ILE A 124 3.08 2.24 -11.13
C ILE A 124 4.13 3.34 -11.01
N GLU A 125 4.31 4.14 -12.06
CA GLU A 125 5.21 5.29 -12.03
C GLU A 125 4.76 6.31 -10.99
N PHE A 126 3.47 6.65 -10.98
CA PHE A 126 2.88 7.55 -10.00
C PHE A 126 3.15 7.10 -8.56
N LEU A 127 2.93 5.81 -8.24
CA LEU A 127 3.15 5.26 -6.90
C LEU A 127 4.59 5.43 -6.39
N GLY A 128 5.58 5.46 -7.29
CA GLY A 128 6.99 5.65 -6.95
C GLY A 128 7.43 7.11 -6.74
N GLN A 129 6.60 8.07 -7.14
CA GLN A 129 6.93 9.50 -7.09
C GLN A 129 7.07 10.00 -5.65
N LYS A 130 8.01 10.93 -5.46
CA LYS A 130 8.26 11.60 -4.18
C LYS A 130 7.12 12.56 -3.85
N VAL A 131 6.73 12.61 -2.59
CA VAL A 131 5.83 13.62 -2.02
C VAL A 131 6.66 14.53 -1.12
N GLU A 132 6.56 15.84 -1.36
CA GLU A 132 7.26 16.87 -0.61
C GLU A 132 6.27 17.69 0.23
N GLY A 133 6.72 18.20 1.39
CA GLY A 133 5.96 19.21 2.15
C GLY A 133 5.05 18.70 3.28
N GLN A 134 5.17 17.45 3.74
CA GLN A 134 4.35 16.90 4.84
C GLN A 134 5.16 16.22 5.95
N GLY A 135 6.12 16.94 6.54
CA GLY A 135 6.91 16.47 7.69
C GLY A 135 7.99 15.43 7.33
N MET A 136 7.59 14.28 6.78
CA MET A 136 8.45 13.18 6.37
C MET A 136 8.47 13.05 4.84
N GLU A 137 9.66 12.95 4.23
CA GLU A 137 9.78 12.63 2.81
C GLU A 137 9.35 11.18 2.55
N HIS A 138 8.40 11.00 1.65
CA HIS A 138 7.84 9.69 1.32
C HIS A 138 7.43 9.61 -0.17
N ASN A 139 6.82 8.50 -0.57
CA ASN A 139 6.31 8.28 -1.92
C ASN A 139 4.79 8.09 -1.94
N ARG A 140 4.17 8.24 -3.12
CA ARG A 140 2.72 8.13 -3.30
C ARG A 140 2.12 6.79 -2.83
N LEU A 141 2.90 5.71 -2.80
CA LEU A 141 2.44 4.43 -2.23
C LEU A 141 2.13 4.53 -0.72
N VAL A 142 2.81 5.40 0.02
CA VAL A 142 2.54 5.65 1.44
C VAL A 142 1.21 6.40 1.61
N GLU A 143 0.90 7.36 0.74
CA GLU A 143 -0.39 8.05 0.75
C GLU A 143 -1.56 7.10 0.48
N MET A 144 -1.34 6.03 -0.29
CA MET A 144 -2.35 5.00 -0.51
C MET A 144 -2.73 4.24 0.75
N VAL A 145 -1.76 3.97 1.61
CA VAL A 145 -2.01 3.31 2.89
C VAL A 145 -2.69 4.26 3.86
N ASP A 146 -2.29 5.54 3.90
CA ASP A 146 -2.97 6.59 4.70
C ASP A 146 -4.44 6.74 4.31
N PHE A 147 -4.72 6.65 3.00
CA PHE A 147 -6.07 6.77 2.47
C PHE A 147 -7.01 5.66 2.98
N ARG A 148 -6.48 4.47 3.28
CA ARG A 148 -7.24 3.39 3.95
C ARG A 148 -7.84 3.86 5.26
N GLY A 149 -7.00 4.43 6.13
CA GLY A 149 -7.41 4.85 7.47
C GLY A 149 -8.51 5.91 7.41
N ARG A 150 -8.49 6.78 6.39
CA ARG A 150 -9.53 7.79 6.17
C ARG A 150 -10.86 7.19 5.73
N ILE A 151 -10.85 6.24 4.80
CA ILE A 151 -12.07 5.55 4.36
C ILE A 151 -12.65 4.67 5.49
N GLU A 152 -11.80 3.99 6.26
CA GLU A 152 -12.26 3.20 7.41
C GLU A 152 -12.87 4.09 8.50
N PHE A 153 -12.31 5.28 8.76
CA PHE A 153 -12.88 6.26 9.69
C PHE A 153 -14.22 6.85 9.20
N GLU A 154 -14.30 7.25 7.93
CA GLU A 154 -15.54 7.79 7.33
C GLU A 154 -16.62 6.70 7.17
N GLY A 155 -16.24 5.44 7.04
CA GLY A 155 -17.13 4.28 7.00
C GLY A 155 -17.65 3.82 8.37
N THR A 156 -17.06 4.29 9.48
CA THR A 156 -17.53 4.01 10.84
C THR A 156 -18.61 4.96 11.36
N GLU A 157 -19.01 6.01 10.62
CA GLU A 157 -20.23 6.77 10.92
C GLU A 157 -21.49 6.13 10.29
N VAL A 158 -21.70 4.82 10.45
CA VAL A 158 -23.03 4.19 10.26
C VAL A 158 -23.24 3.02 11.24
N LYS A 159 -23.48 3.35 12.51
CA LYS A 159 -24.61 2.92 13.37
C LYS A 159 -24.27 3.03 14.85
#